data_AF-A0A356E8H6-F1
#
_entry.id   AF-A0A356E8H6-F1
#
_cell.length_a   1.000
_cell.length_b   1.000
_cell.length_c   1.000
_cell.angle_alpha   90.00
_cell.angle_beta   90.00
_cell.angle_gamma   90.00
#
_symmetry.space_group_name_H-M   'P 1'
#
loop_
_entity.id
_entity.type
_entity.pdbx_description
1 polymer ?
#
loop_
_entity_poly.entity_id
_entity_poly.type
_entity_poly.pdbx_seq_one_letter_code
_entity_poly.pdbx_strand_id
1 'polypeptide(L)'
;MNSVLKTMAKLTALLSVMVFALPITAKTAQEAGAGLLTYEPTLENQRDPNQYCAQCHKFDVADNQAKGEFHAGKFHGIHLTKANPNTGKPITCVSCHGNISENHRRGAKDVMRFHGDIFDDEKPLYSVEAQNQVCFSCHQPDKLRETFWAHDVHAMKLPCASCHTLHPKQDAMRDILPKERVKLCVDCHGEQQKRLLEKSNVTEQKDKQ
;
A
#
# COMPACT_ATOMS: atom_id res chain seq x y z
N MET A 1 -51.12 -42.56 -78.03
CA MET A 1 -50.90 -42.86 -76.60
C MET A 1 -50.26 -41.65 -75.94
N ASN A 2 -51.03 -40.98 -75.08
CA ASN A 2 -50.68 -40.00 -74.03
C ASN A 2 -49.68 -38.88 -74.42
N SER A 3 -50.08 -37.72 -74.96
CA SER A 3 -51.04 -36.70 -74.49
C SER A 3 -50.59 -35.90 -73.25
N VAL A 4 -50.09 -34.70 -73.55
CA VAL A 4 -50.34 -33.42 -72.84
C VAL A 4 -49.34 -33.02 -71.74
N LEU A 5 -48.22 -32.54 -72.26
CA LEU A 5 -47.52 -31.36 -71.77
C LEU A 5 -48.42 -30.11 -71.95
N LYS A 6 -48.41 -29.23 -70.94
CA LYS A 6 -48.65 -27.77 -70.95
C LYS A 6 -49.92 -27.22 -70.26
N THR A 7 -49.60 -26.23 -69.41
CA THR A 7 -50.29 -24.98 -69.08
C THR A 7 -51.50 -25.04 -68.17
N MET A 8 -51.41 -24.35 -67.03
CA MET A 8 -52.33 -23.27 -66.64
C MET A 8 -51.73 -22.49 -65.46
N ALA A 9 -51.23 -21.29 -65.74
CA ALA A 9 -51.11 -20.23 -64.75
C ALA A 9 -52.49 -19.60 -64.58
N LYS A 10 -53.00 -19.50 -63.35
CA LYS A 10 -54.03 -18.52 -62.98
C LYS A 10 -53.72 -17.94 -61.61
N LEU A 11 -53.56 -16.62 -61.62
CA LEU A 11 -53.51 -15.72 -60.47
C LEU A 11 -54.66 -15.98 -59.50
N THR A 12 -54.35 -16.03 -58.22
CA THR A 12 -55.13 -15.34 -57.19
C THR A 12 -54.16 -14.75 -56.16
N ALA A 13 -53.99 -13.43 -56.25
CA ALA A 13 -53.42 -12.65 -55.17
C ALA A 13 -54.40 -12.68 -54.00
N LEU A 14 -53.97 -13.21 -52.86
CA LEU A 14 -54.57 -12.90 -51.56
C LEU A 14 -53.43 -12.74 -50.57
N LEU A 15 -53.19 -11.47 -50.28
CA LEU A 15 -52.42 -10.96 -49.16
C LEU A 15 -52.89 -11.70 -47.89
N SER A 16 -52.01 -12.47 -47.29
CA SER A 16 -52.09 -12.83 -45.88
C SER A 16 -50.67 -12.92 -45.39
N VAL A 17 -50.18 -11.77 -44.93
CA VAL A 17 -48.96 -11.63 -44.15
C VAL A 17 -49.14 -12.52 -42.93
N MET A 18 -48.66 -13.75 -43.00
CA MET A 18 -48.49 -14.60 -41.83
C MET A 18 -47.24 -14.08 -41.14
N VAL A 19 -47.45 -13.09 -40.27
CA VAL A 19 -46.51 -12.72 -39.23
C VAL A 19 -46.22 -14.01 -38.48
N PHE A 20 -45.05 -14.61 -38.73
CA PHE A 20 -44.47 -15.56 -37.80
C PHE A 20 -44.29 -14.78 -36.50
N ALA A 21 -45.26 -14.94 -35.59
CA ALA A 21 -45.07 -14.66 -34.20
C ALA A 21 -43.99 -15.64 -33.73
N LEU A 22 -42.73 -15.20 -33.84
CA LEU A 22 -41.67 -15.75 -33.02
C LEU A 22 -42.20 -15.70 -31.59
N PRO A 23 -42.16 -16.80 -30.82
CA PRO A 23 -42.30 -16.66 -29.39
C PRO A 23 -41.14 -15.76 -28.98
N ILE A 24 -41.46 -14.50 -28.70
CA ILE A 24 -40.64 -13.70 -27.81
C ILE A 24 -40.79 -14.44 -26.49
N THR A 25 -39.97 -15.47 -26.27
CA THR A 25 -39.53 -15.79 -24.94
C THR A 25 -38.91 -14.50 -24.47
N ALA A 26 -39.71 -13.74 -23.71
CA ALA A 26 -39.18 -12.78 -22.77
C ALA A 26 -38.19 -13.62 -21.96
N LYS A 27 -36.91 -13.52 -22.30
CA LYS A 27 -35.87 -13.63 -21.28
C LYS A 27 -36.38 -12.66 -20.25
N THR A 28 -36.91 -13.19 -19.16
CA THR A 28 -36.92 -12.48 -17.90
C THR A 28 -35.57 -11.79 -17.89
N ALA A 29 -35.59 -10.45 -17.89
CA ALA A 29 -34.43 -9.73 -17.44
C ALA A 29 -34.15 -10.40 -16.11
N GLN A 30 -33.14 -11.28 -16.11
CA GLN A 30 -32.51 -11.70 -14.88
C GLN A 30 -32.27 -10.35 -14.24
N GLU A 31 -33.03 -10.06 -13.19
CA GLU A 31 -32.61 -9.06 -12.25
C GLU A 31 -31.13 -9.35 -12.13
N ALA A 32 -30.30 -8.42 -12.59
CA ALA A 32 -28.93 -8.36 -12.16
C ALA A 32 -29.09 -8.07 -10.66
N GLY A 33 -29.48 -9.11 -9.92
CA GLY A 33 -29.50 -9.14 -8.48
C GLY A 33 -28.10 -8.69 -8.19
N ALA A 34 -28.03 -7.50 -7.58
CA ALA A 34 -26.80 -6.87 -7.19
C ALA A 34 -25.90 -7.99 -6.70
N GLY A 35 -24.94 -8.38 -7.55
CA GLY A 35 -24.19 -9.60 -7.33
C GLY A 35 -23.59 -9.38 -5.97
N LEU A 36 -23.99 -10.19 -5.00
CA LEU A 36 -23.48 -10.10 -3.65
C LEU A 36 -21.97 -10.17 -3.85
N LEU A 37 -21.27 -9.05 -3.68
CA LEU A 37 -19.83 -9.00 -3.85
C LEU A 37 -19.29 -9.81 -2.69
N THR A 38 -19.15 -11.11 -2.89
CA THR A 38 -18.57 -12.01 -1.91
C THR A 38 -17.11 -11.64 -1.83
N TYR A 39 -16.73 -11.09 -0.69
CA TYR A 39 -15.34 -10.85 -0.34
C TYR A 39 -14.61 -12.21 -0.40
N GLU A 40 -13.68 -12.36 -1.35
CA GLU A 40 -12.79 -13.53 -1.46
C GLU A 40 -11.36 -13.13 -1.08
N PRO A 41 -10.95 -13.33 0.19
CA PRO A 41 -9.63 -12.93 0.68
C PRO A 41 -8.46 -13.58 -0.06
N THR A 42 -8.68 -14.71 -0.72
CA THR A 42 -7.65 -15.49 -1.43
C THR A 42 -7.20 -14.83 -2.73
N LEU A 43 -8.10 -14.10 -3.41
CA LEU A 43 -7.79 -13.41 -4.67
C LEU A 43 -7.06 -12.08 -4.47
N GLU A 44 -7.18 -11.45 -3.29
CA GLU A 44 -6.42 -10.24 -2.94
C GLU A 44 -4.90 -10.49 -2.98
N ASN A 45 -4.45 -11.70 -2.62
CA ASN A 45 -3.03 -12.10 -2.67
C ASN A 45 -2.48 -12.27 -4.11
N GLN A 46 -3.34 -12.27 -5.13
CA GLN A 46 -2.94 -12.39 -6.54
C GLN A 46 -2.85 -11.03 -7.25
N ARG A 47 -3.33 -9.95 -6.63
CA ARG A 47 -3.30 -8.61 -7.21
C ARG A 47 -1.97 -7.95 -6.89
N ASP A 48 -1.47 -7.11 -7.81
CA ASP A 48 -0.27 -6.31 -7.57
C ASP A 48 -0.47 -5.43 -6.32
N PRO A 49 0.31 -5.64 -5.24
CA PRO A 49 0.16 -4.88 -4.02
C PRO A 49 0.34 -3.38 -4.18
N ASN A 50 1.16 -2.95 -5.13
CA ASN A 50 1.35 -1.53 -5.38
C ASN A 50 0.09 -0.91 -5.98
N GLN A 51 -0.63 -1.65 -6.82
CA GLN A 51 -1.86 -1.14 -7.44
C GLN A 51 -3.02 -1.05 -6.45
N TYR A 52 -3.31 -2.12 -5.69
CA TYR A 52 -4.49 -2.10 -4.82
C TYR A 52 -4.30 -1.20 -3.59
N CYS A 53 -3.08 -1.09 -3.03
CA CYS A 53 -2.81 -0.16 -1.93
C CYS A 53 -2.99 1.30 -2.38
N ALA A 54 -2.49 1.62 -3.57
CA ALA A 54 -2.55 2.95 -4.15
C ALA A 54 -3.99 3.41 -4.48
N GLN A 55 -4.93 2.49 -4.69
CA GLN A 55 -6.34 2.86 -4.91
C GLN A 55 -6.96 3.66 -3.75
N CYS A 56 -6.43 3.51 -2.53
CA CYS A 56 -6.96 4.19 -1.33
C CYS A 56 -5.93 5.12 -0.66
N HIS A 57 -4.64 4.79 -0.68
CA HIS A 57 -3.62 5.59 -0.02
C HIS A 57 -2.99 6.61 -0.96
N LYS A 58 -3.06 7.90 -0.59
CA LYS A 58 -2.35 8.99 -1.24
C LYS A 58 -0.99 9.19 -0.55
N PHE A 59 0.08 9.26 -1.33
CA PHE A 59 1.45 9.37 -0.81
C PHE A 59 2.19 10.60 -1.35
N ASP A 60 1.47 11.53 -1.99
CA ASP A 60 2.04 12.75 -2.55
C ASP A 60 2.19 13.82 -1.47
N VAL A 61 3.35 14.48 -1.46
CA VAL A 61 3.62 15.68 -0.65
C VAL A 61 3.63 16.97 -1.48
N ALA A 62 3.46 16.88 -2.82
CA ALA A 62 3.42 18.05 -3.73
C ALA A 62 2.64 17.78 -5.04
N ASP A 63 1.93 18.81 -5.54
CA ASP A 63 1.05 18.75 -6.74
C ASP A 63 1.78 18.40 -8.06
N ASN A 64 3.09 18.68 -8.15
CA ASN A 64 3.89 18.43 -9.37
C ASN A 64 4.42 16.99 -9.48
N GLN A 65 4.19 16.15 -8.45
CA GLN A 65 4.61 14.74 -8.42
C GLN A 65 3.51 13.80 -8.95
N ALA A 66 2.36 14.35 -9.35
CA ALA A 66 1.15 13.63 -9.76
C ALA A 66 1.18 12.98 -11.16
N LYS A 67 2.20 13.23 -12.01
CA LYS A 67 2.18 12.78 -13.42
C LYS A 67 3.03 11.53 -13.65
N GLY A 68 2.38 10.38 -13.81
CA GLY A 68 3.02 9.15 -14.32
C GLY A 68 2.07 7.96 -14.25
N GLU A 69 2.02 7.22 -15.36
CA GLU A 69 0.90 6.43 -15.89
C GLU A 69 0.61 5.10 -15.18
N PHE A 70 1.32 4.73 -14.10
CA PHE A 70 1.15 3.40 -13.52
C PHE A 70 0.88 3.27 -12.02
N HIS A 71 1.05 4.26 -11.16
CA HIS A 71 0.84 4.07 -9.71
C HIS A 71 0.17 5.34 -9.14
N ALA A 72 -1.11 5.29 -8.82
CA ALA A 72 -1.84 6.44 -8.27
C ALA A 72 -1.70 6.47 -6.74
N GLY A 73 -0.52 6.85 -6.23
CA GLY A 73 -0.19 6.84 -4.81
C GLY A 73 1.29 6.48 -4.61
N LYS A 74 2.19 7.33 -5.09
CA LYS A 74 3.56 6.91 -5.35
C LYS A 74 4.44 7.02 -4.10
N PHE A 75 4.73 5.87 -3.50
CA PHE A 75 6.02 5.65 -2.86
C PHE A 75 7.12 5.94 -3.90
N HIS A 76 7.92 6.99 -3.72
CA HIS A 76 8.96 7.41 -4.68
C HIS A 76 10.38 7.01 -4.27
N GLY A 77 10.51 6.40 -3.09
CA GLY A 77 11.80 6.02 -2.53
C GLY A 77 12.57 5.03 -3.38
N ILE A 78 13.86 4.93 -3.07
CA ILE A 78 14.81 4.07 -3.77
C ILE A 78 14.35 2.60 -3.85
N HIS A 79 13.60 2.12 -2.87
CA HIS A 79 13.21 0.72 -2.74
C HIS A 79 12.27 0.25 -3.87
N LEU A 80 11.47 1.12 -4.51
CA LEU A 80 10.66 0.69 -5.67
C LEU A 80 11.48 0.21 -6.86
N THR A 81 12.71 0.73 -6.98
CA THR A 81 13.59 0.39 -8.11
C THR A 81 14.44 -0.86 -7.82
N LYS A 82 14.24 -1.50 -6.67
CA LYS A 82 15.07 -2.61 -6.19
C LYS A 82 14.26 -3.90 -6.15
N ALA A 83 14.99 -5.00 -6.31
CA ALA A 83 14.48 -6.33 -6.03
C ALA A 83 14.77 -6.69 -4.56
N ASN A 84 13.87 -7.46 -3.96
CA ASN A 84 14.08 -8.05 -2.66
C ASN A 84 15.22 -9.08 -2.77
N PRO A 85 16.29 -8.96 -1.97
CA PRO A 85 17.47 -9.83 -2.07
C PRO A 85 17.17 -11.29 -1.74
N ASN A 86 16.12 -11.56 -0.97
CA ASN A 86 15.76 -12.92 -0.55
C ASN A 86 14.90 -13.66 -1.59
N THR A 87 14.14 -12.93 -2.40
CA THR A 87 13.17 -13.54 -3.34
C THR A 87 13.47 -13.24 -4.80
N GLY A 88 14.33 -12.25 -5.09
CA GLY A 88 14.61 -11.76 -6.43
C GLY A 88 13.44 -11.00 -7.10
N LYS A 89 12.30 -10.87 -6.41
CA LYS A 89 11.11 -10.17 -6.93
C LYS A 89 11.19 -8.67 -6.65
N PRO A 90 10.50 -7.81 -7.42
CA PRO A 90 10.38 -6.39 -7.11
C PRO A 90 9.87 -6.16 -5.68
N ILE A 91 10.40 -5.15 -5.00
CA ILE A 91 9.87 -4.71 -3.71
C ILE A 91 8.52 -4.03 -3.91
N THR A 92 7.55 -4.39 -3.09
CA THR A 92 6.17 -3.88 -3.11
C THR A 92 5.75 -3.35 -1.74
N CYS A 93 4.59 -2.70 -1.63
CA CYS A 93 4.04 -2.21 -0.36
C CYS A 93 4.08 -3.27 0.76
N VAL A 94 3.63 -4.49 0.44
CA VAL A 94 3.55 -5.59 1.41
C VAL A 94 4.92 -6.14 1.82
N SER A 95 5.98 -5.81 1.09
CA SER A 95 7.35 -6.21 1.47
C SER A 95 7.80 -5.57 2.79
N CYS A 96 7.27 -4.38 3.11
CA CYS A 96 7.54 -3.68 4.37
C CYS A 96 6.30 -3.62 5.26
N HIS A 97 5.13 -3.38 4.67
CA HIS A 97 3.89 -3.20 5.44
C HIS A 97 3.16 -4.50 5.74
N GLY A 98 3.46 -5.62 5.06
CA GLY A 98 2.67 -6.84 5.19
C GLY A 98 1.26 -6.70 4.59
N ASN A 99 0.46 -7.75 4.73
CA ASN A 99 -0.88 -7.83 4.16
C ASN A 99 -1.94 -7.15 5.03
N ILE A 100 -2.98 -6.62 4.40
CA ILE A 100 -4.14 -6.03 5.08
C ILE A 100 -5.08 -7.13 5.59
N SER A 101 -5.78 -6.85 6.68
CA SER A 101 -6.91 -7.67 7.15
C SER A 101 -8.24 -7.09 6.68
N GLU A 102 -9.34 -7.83 6.88
CA GLU A 102 -10.70 -7.32 6.65
C GLU A 102 -10.99 -6.04 7.48
N ASN A 103 -10.37 -5.92 8.65
CA ASN A 103 -10.56 -4.79 9.56
C ASN A 103 -9.55 -3.66 9.35
N HIS A 104 -8.79 -3.67 8.26
CA HIS A 104 -7.74 -2.68 7.98
C HIS A 104 -8.23 -1.23 8.12
N ARG A 105 -9.39 -0.93 7.53
CA ARG A 105 -10.02 0.40 7.57
C ARG A 105 -10.51 0.82 8.96
N ARG A 106 -10.63 -0.12 9.89
CA ARG A 106 -11.00 0.13 11.30
C ARG A 106 -9.77 0.31 12.20
N GLY A 107 -8.58 0.39 11.63
CA GLY A 107 -7.35 0.59 12.38
C GLY A 107 -6.81 -0.68 13.02
N ALA A 108 -7.10 -1.86 12.45
CA ALA A 108 -6.53 -3.12 12.93
C ALA A 108 -5.00 -3.10 12.93
N LYS A 109 -4.41 -3.92 13.80
CA LYS A 109 -2.97 -4.19 13.85
C LYS A 109 -2.62 -5.28 12.84
N ASP A 110 -2.74 -4.95 11.55
CA ASP A 110 -2.53 -5.87 10.43
C ASP A 110 -1.27 -5.53 9.63
N VAL A 111 -1.16 -4.29 9.16
CA VAL A 111 0.03 -3.80 8.47
C VAL A 111 1.05 -3.24 9.46
N MET A 112 2.34 -3.38 9.16
CA MET A 112 3.40 -2.67 9.87
C MET A 112 3.20 -1.16 9.71
N ARG A 113 3.30 -0.44 10.83
CA ARG A 113 3.28 1.02 10.86
C ARG A 113 4.59 1.49 11.45
N PHE A 114 5.41 2.09 10.59
CA PHE A 114 6.67 2.69 11.00
C PHE A 114 6.39 4.04 11.63
N HIS A 115 6.88 4.23 12.83
CA HIS A 115 6.72 5.44 13.60
C HIS A 115 8.08 6.12 13.69
N GLY A 116 8.16 7.36 13.22
CA GLY A 116 9.41 8.11 13.11
C GLY A 116 9.67 9.05 14.28
N ASP A 117 8.64 9.67 14.85
CA ASP A 117 8.84 10.72 15.86
C ASP A 117 8.69 10.18 17.28
N ILE A 118 9.82 9.75 17.87
CA ILE A 118 9.84 9.24 19.25
C ILE A 118 9.52 10.29 20.33
N PHE A 119 9.31 11.55 19.94
CA PHE A 119 8.99 12.66 20.85
C PHE A 119 7.54 13.11 20.77
N ASP A 120 6.74 12.56 19.87
CA ASP A 120 5.31 12.82 19.84
C ASP A 120 4.59 12.10 21.01
N ASP A 121 3.32 12.45 21.21
CA ASP A 121 2.47 11.84 22.23
C ASP A 121 1.76 10.57 21.73
N GLU A 122 1.99 10.17 20.47
CA GLU A 122 1.35 9.01 19.87
C GLU A 122 2.01 7.72 20.36
N LYS A 123 1.20 6.83 20.96
CA LYS A 123 1.69 5.51 21.33
C LYS A 123 1.91 4.67 20.07
N PRO A 124 3.15 4.21 19.77
CA PRO A 124 3.40 3.40 18.59
C PRO A 124 2.64 2.07 18.66
N LEU A 125 2.07 1.65 17.52
CA LEU A 125 1.35 0.38 17.42
C LEU A 125 2.27 -0.84 17.54
N TYR A 126 3.53 -0.68 17.13
CA TYR A 126 4.58 -1.69 17.14
C TYR A 126 5.79 -1.19 17.93
N SER A 127 6.45 -2.11 18.65
CA SER A 127 7.72 -1.80 19.33
C SER A 127 8.81 -1.44 18.32
N VAL A 128 9.85 -0.75 18.78
CA VAL A 128 11.05 -0.46 17.98
C VAL A 128 11.61 -1.74 17.34
N GLU A 129 11.73 -2.80 18.14
CA GLU A 129 12.20 -4.12 17.69
C GLU A 129 11.38 -4.63 16.51
N ALA A 130 10.05 -4.66 16.65
CA ALA A 130 9.17 -5.18 15.62
C ALA A 130 9.24 -4.38 14.32
N GLN A 131 9.38 -3.05 14.42
CA GLN A 131 9.55 -2.18 13.25
C GLN A 131 10.89 -2.47 12.55
N ASN A 132 11.98 -2.48 13.30
CA ASN A 132 13.33 -2.61 12.74
C ASN A 132 13.60 -4.01 12.18
N GLN A 133 12.96 -5.06 12.72
CA GLN A 133 13.09 -6.40 12.15
C GLN A 133 12.55 -6.53 10.73
N VAL A 134 11.60 -5.68 10.33
CA VAL A 134 11.18 -5.63 8.92
C VAL A 134 12.33 -5.18 8.03
N CYS A 135 13.10 -4.19 8.47
CA CYS A 135 14.29 -3.72 7.76
C CYS A 135 15.36 -4.83 7.71
N PHE A 136 15.58 -5.51 8.83
CA PHE A 136 16.58 -6.58 8.95
C PHE A 136 16.24 -7.85 8.19
N SER A 137 14.97 -8.02 7.76
CA SER A 137 14.62 -9.07 6.81
C SER A 137 15.45 -9.01 5.52
N CYS A 138 15.90 -7.81 5.11
CA CYS A 138 16.73 -7.61 3.92
C CYS A 138 18.10 -6.98 4.23
N HIS A 139 18.19 -6.07 5.21
CA HIS A 139 19.41 -5.37 5.55
C HIS A 139 20.16 -6.06 6.70
N GLN A 140 21.40 -6.47 6.43
CA GLN A 140 22.22 -7.12 7.45
C GLN A 140 22.83 -6.09 8.44
N PRO A 141 22.64 -6.27 9.76
CA PRO A 141 23.18 -5.34 10.76
C PRO A 141 24.68 -5.06 10.63
N ASP A 142 25.49 -6.10 10.36
CA ASP A 142 26.93 -5.94 10.16
C ASP A 142 27.28 -4.99 9.00
N LYS A 143 26.52 -5.06 7.90
CA LYS A 143 26.70 -4.18 6.73
C LYS A 143 26.24 -2.75 6.99
N LEU A 144 25.19 -2.58 7.78
CA LEU A 144 24.74 -1.26 8.22
C LEU A 144 25.79 -0.60 9.11
N ARG A 145 26.39 -1.35 10.04
CA ARG A 145 27.49 -0.89 10.90
C ARG A 145 28.72 -0.50 10.10
N GLU A 146 29.11 -1.30 9.11
CA GLU A 146 30.22 -0.99 8.19
C GLU A 146 29.98 0.33 7.42
N THR A 147 28.72 0.60 7.04
CA THR A 147 28.34 1.83 6.31
C THR A 147 28.35 3.05 7.22
N PHE A 148 27.78 2.91 8.43
CA PHE A 148 27.79 3.95 9.45
C PHE A 148 27.60 3.33 10.83
N TRP A 149 28.59 3.52 11.70
CA TRP A 149 28.66 2.86 13.02
C TRP A 149 27.42 3.11 13.89
N ALA A 150 26.78 4.27 13.76
CA ALA A 150 25.65 4.64 14.59
C ALA A 150 24.43 3.74 14.38
N HIS A 151 24.34 2.98 13.28
CA HIS A 151 23.26 2.00 13.12
C HIS A 151 23.25 0.97 14.25
N ASP A 152 24.42 0.53 14.71
CA ASP A 152 24.54 -0.53 15.71
C ASP A 152 23.92 -0.12 17.06
N VAL A 153 24.27 1.07 17.55
CA VAL A 153 23.77 1.57 18.84
C VAL A 153 22.29 1.93 18.83
N HIS A 154 21.72 2.20 17.66
CA HIS A 154 20.32 2.58 17.48
C HIS A 154 19.40 1.41 17.12
N ALA A 155 19.93 0.33 16.55
CA ALA A 155 19.17 -0.78 15.98
C ALA A 155 18.05 -1.33 16.88
N MET A 156 18.26 -1.32 18.20
CA MET A 156 17.33 -1.89 19.19
C MET A 156 16.65 -0.83 20.07
N LYS A 157 16.90 0.46 19.79
CA LYS A 157 16.54 1.59 20.67
C LYS A 157 15.74 2.68 19.96
N LEU A 158 15.93 2.82 18.66
CA LEU A 158 15.29 3.84 17.85
C LEU A 158 14.73 3.22 16.56
N PRO A 159 13.48 3.51 16.16
CA PRO A 159 12.97 3.08 14.86
C PRO A 159 13.85 3.61 13.73
N CYS A 160 14.13 2.80 12.71
CA CYS A 160 14.89 3.26 11.53
C CYS A 160 14.25 4.49 10.87
N ALA A 161 12.91 4.57 10.92
CA ALA A 161 12.12 5.66 10.38
C ALA A 161 12.27 7.00 11.12
N SER A 162 12.95 7.03 12.27
CA SER A 162 13.27 8.28 12.97
C SER A 162 14.36 9.10 12.28
N CYS A 163 15.15 8.46 11.42
CA CYS A 163 16.14 9.15 10.59
C CYS A 163 15.81 9.01 9.11
N HIS A 164 15.37 7.83 8.68
CA HIS A 164 15.11 7.54 7.27
C HIS A 164 13.68 7.87 6.86
N THR A 165 13.55 8.60 5.75
CA THR A 165 12.25 8.89 5.14
C THR A 165 12.14 8.18 3.81
N LEU A 166 11.51 7.01 3.80
CA LEU A 166 11.55 6.12 2.64
C LEU A 166 10.53 6.47 1.57
N HIS A 167 9.41 7.11 1.90
CA HIS A 167 8.35 7.40 0.94
C HIS A 167 8.73 8.43 -0.14
N PRO A 168 9.37 9.56 0.19
CA PRO A 168 9.83 10.51 -0.81
C PRO A 168 10.96 9.96 -1.67
N LYS A 169 11.19 10.61 -2.82
CA LYS A 169 12.28 10.26 -3.75
C LYS A 169 13.67 10.32 -3.10
N GLN A 170 13.86 11.31 -2.24
CA GLN A 170 15.10 11.52 -1.52
C GLN A 170 14.87 11.22 -0.04
N ASP A 171 15.63 10.26 0.47
CA ASP A 171 15.74 9.99 1.89
C ASP A 171 16.52 11.12 2.59
N ALA A 172 16.05 11.56 3.75
CA ALA A 172 16.68 12.61 4.55
C ALA A 172 18.12 12.29 4.95
N MET A 173 18.45 11.00 5.11
CA MET A 173 19.81 10.55 5.44
C MET A 173 20.72 10.40 4.23
N ARG A 174 20.16 10.39 3.01
CA ARG A 174 20.95 10.21 1.79
C ARG A 174 21.61 11.53 1.41
N ASP A 175 22.91 11.47 1.13
CA ASP A 175 23.76 12.61 0.77
C ASP A 175 23.81 13.73 1.83
N ILE A 176 23.48 13.41 3.09
CA ILE A 176 23.57 14.37 4.19
C ILE A 176 25.02 14.78 4.45
N LEU A 177 25.25 16.09 4.51
CA LEU A 177 26.57 16.67 4.77
C LEU A 177 27.07 16.26 6.16
N PRO A 178 28.39 16.08 6.37
CA PRO A 178 28.93 15.68 7.66
C PRO A 178 28.49 16.56 8.84
N LYS A 179 28.42 17.88 8.64
CA LYS A 179 27.96 18.84 9.66
C LYS A 179 26.51 18.61 10.05
N GLU A 180 25.62 18.45 9.06
CA GLU A 180 24.20 18.19 9.28
C GLU A 180 23.98 16.84 9.97
N ARG A 181 24.79 15.83 9.63
CA ARG A 181 24.75 14.52 10.29
C ARG A 181 25.08 14.61 11.78
N VAL A 182 26.12 15.37 12.15
CA VAL A 182 26.45 15.61 13.57
C VAL A 182 25.35 16.39 14.28
N LYS A 183 24.75 17.36 13.59
CA LYS A 183 23.64 18.15 14.14
C LYS A 183 22.47 17.26 14.58
N LEU A 184 22.10 16.25 13.79
CA LEU A 184 21.05 15.28 14.16
C LEU A 184 21.32 14.60 15.50
N CYS A 185 22.57 14.22 15.76
CA CYS A 185 22.97 13.59 17.03
C CYS A 185 22.73 14.55 18.20
N VAL A 186 23.19 15.80 18.06
CA VAL A 186 23.11 16.82 19.10
C VAL A 186 21.65 17.20 19.37
N ASP A 187 20.86 17.41 18.32
CA ASP A 187 19.45 17.80 18.45
C ASP A 187 18.64 16.71 19.16
N CYS A 188 18.73 15.46 18.69
CA CYS A 188 17.95 14.36 19.23
C CYS A 188 18.34 14.02 20.68
N HIS A 189 19.65 13.89 20.97
CA HIS A 189 20.09 13.59 22.34
C HIS A 189 19.90 14.79 23.28
N GLY A 190 19.99 16.02 22.78
CA GLY A 190 19.67 17.23 23.54
C GLY A 190 18.18 17.27 23.96
N GLU A 191 17.28 16.93 23.03
CA GLU A 191 15.84 16.85 23.32
C GLU A 191 15.52 15.70 24.29
N GLN A 192 16.17 14.54 24.15
CA GLN A 192 16.06 13.45 25.14
C GLN A 192 16.45 13.91 26.53
N GLN A 193 17.60 14.59 26.66
CA GLN A 193 18.09 15.11 27.94
C GLN A 193 17.11 16.12 28.55
N LYS A 194 16.59 17.04 27.74
CA LYS A 194 15.62 18.05 28.18
C LYS A 194 14.36 17.39 28.75
N ARG A 195 13.77 16.42 28.04
CA ARG A 195 12.56 15.71 28.50
C ARG A 195 12.79 14.87 29.76
N LEU A 196 13.99 14.31 29.92
CA LEU A 196 14.36 13.60 31.15
C LEU A 196 14.38 14.55 32.36
N LEU A 197 14.94 15.75 32.20
CA LEU A 197 14.96 16.79 33.24
C LEU A 197 13.56 17.30 33.58
N GLU A 198 12.70 17.48 32.58
CA GLU A 198 11.30 17.88 32.81
C GLU A 198 10.55 16.81 33.62
N LYS A 199 10.72 15.53 33.29
CA LYS A 199 10.11 14.41 34.03
C LYS A 199 10.63 14.28 35.46
N SER A 200 11.93 14.48 35.70
CA SER A 200 12.49 14.44 37.06
C SER A 200 11.92 15.56 37.92
N ASN A 201 11.84 16.78 37.37
CA ASN A 201 11.31 17.95 38.08
C ASN A 201 9.82 17.76 38.46
N VAL A 202 9.01 17.15 37.59
CA VAL A 202 7.61 16.82 37.89
C VAL A 202 7.51 15.76 38.99
N THR A 203 8.40 14.76 38.99
CA THR A 203 8.42 13.71 40.01
C THR A 203 8.78 14.27 41.39
N GLU A 204 9.83 15.10 41.46
CA GLU A 204 10.25 15.76 42.70
C GLU A 204 9.20 16.70 43.29
N GLN A 205 8.38 17.35 42.45
CA GLN A 205 7.28 18.19 42.92
C GLN A 205 6.12 17.36 43.48
N LYS A 206 5.86 16.19 42.90
CA LYS A 206 4.80 15.27 43.36
C LYS A 206 5.16 14.61 44.70
N ASP A 207 6.44 14.31 44.93
CA ASP A 207 6.91 13.70 46.19
C ASP A 207 6.99 14.69 47.37
N LYS A 208 6.85 15.99 47.11
CA LYS A 208 6.82 17.06 48.12
C LYS A 208 5.41 17.49 48.52
N GLN A 209 4.37 16.89 47.94
CA GLN A 209 2.95 17.07 48.31
C GLN A 209 2.45 15.87 49.10
#